data_AF-A0A973MGN1-F1
#
_entry.id   AF-A0A973MGN1-F1
#
_cell.length_a   1.000
_cell.length_b   1.000
_cell.length_c   1.000
_cell.angle_alpha   90.00
_cell.angle_beta   90.00
_cell.angle_gamma   90.00
#
_symmetry.space_group_name_H-M   'P 1'
#
loop_
_entity.id
_entity.type
_entity.pdbx_description
1 polymer ?
#
loop_
_entity_poly.entity_id
_entity_poly.type
_entity_poly.pdbx_seq_one_letter_code
_entity_poly.pdbx_strand_id
1 'polypeptide(L)'
;MAAPNIAYAVQNGDGGGGGGDSTSESASSARDAGAEKLRKEHLGSKKQELLTEENSYKSLEGGPDDTTAEINPERNGKNDQGETNPDIKLLDRQGNVVGYREVKTIENPNKNAFMRQLSKATRQLRAKGTKINEIFFQVPKTSDAYRWLKAWQEQPERNLSHWRGYTVRIVDDTGEELGTYDLGDPGLHDLGKSGGGGGGDDSGYYEDAMRQGMLNKERAMEREGF
;
A
#
# COMPACT_ATOMS: atom_id res chain seq x y z
N MET A 1 -24.63 -30.25 -51.95
CA MET A 1 -23.47 -29.95 -51.10
C MET A 1 -23.82 -30.29 -49.67
N ALA A 2 -22.97 -31.08 -49.01
CA ALA A 2 -23.14 -31.57 -47.65
C ALA A 2 -22.90 -30.46 -46.60
N ALA A 3 -23.64 -30.50 -45.51
CA ALA A 3 -23.43 -29.66 -44.33
C ALA A 3 -22.34 -30.26 -43.42
N PRO A 4 -21.66 -29.45 -42.59
CA PRO A 4 -21.06 -29.93 -41.36
C PRO A 4 -21.95 -29.66 -40.15
N ASN A 5 -22.19 -30.74 -39.41
CA ASN A 5 -22.86 -30.83 -38.12
C ASN A 5 -22.03 -30.14 -37.02
N ILE A 6 -22.65 -29.25 -36.24
CA ILE A 6 -22.14 -28.82 -34.94
C ILE A 6 -22.86 -29.67 -33.89
N ALA A 7 -22.13 -30.58 -33.25
CA ALA A 7 -22.62 -31.40 -32.17
C ALA A 7 -22.79 -30.55 -30.90
N TYR A 8 -24.03 -30.36 -30.46
CA TYR A 8 -24.34 -29.99 -29.08
C TYR A 8 -24.29 -31.26 -28.24
N ALA A 9 -23.35 -31.34 -27.29
CA ALA A 9 -23.45 -32.28 -26.20
C ALA A 9 -24.47 -31.74 -25.19
N VAL A 10 -25.72 -32.19 -25.34
CA VAL A 10 -26.75 -32.11 -24.29
C VAL A 10 -26.45 -33.23 -23.31
N GLN A 11 -25.95 -32.88 -22.13
CA GLN A 11 -25.91 -33.82 -21.00
C GLN A 11 -27.15 -33.58 -20.15
N ASN A 12 -28.15 -34.44 -20.36
CA ASN A 12 -29.29 -34.58 -19.45
C ASN A 12 -28.78 -35.14 -18.13
N GLY A 13 -28.65 -34.28 -17.12
CA GLY A 13 -28.50 -34.64 -15.72
C GLY A 13 -29.63 -33.97 -14.95
N ASP A 14 -30.70 -34.73 -14.73
CA ASP A 14 -31.83 -34.36 -13.89
C ASP A 14 -31.38 -34.43 -12.42
N GLY A 15 -31.50 -33.33 -11.67
CA GLY A 15 -31.21 -33.33 -10.23
C GLY A 15 -30.73 -32.02 -9.62
N GLY A 16 -31.68 -31.14 -9.29
CA GLY A 16 -31.70 -30.46 -7.99
C GLY A 16 -30.78 -29.25 -7.74
N GLY A 17 -31.37 -28.06 -7.82
CA GLY A 17 -31.42 -27.12 -6.68
C GLY A 17 -30.19 -26.28 -6.32
N GLY A 18 -30.34 -24.95 -6.46
CA GLY A 18 -29.49 -23.91 -5.86
C GLY A 18 -28.37 -23.46 -6.80
N GLY A 19 -28.35 -22.27 -7.39
CA GLY A 19 -28.92 -21.00 -6.92
C GLY A 19 -27.96 -20.34 -5.92
N GLY A 20 -26.86 -19.77 -6.42
CA GLY A 20 -26.09 -18.76 -5.67
C GLY A 20 -24.58 -18.98 -5.60
N ASP A 21 -23.87 -18.11 -6.30
CA ASP A 21 -22.55 -17.54 -5.94
C ASP A 21 -21.33 -18.48 -5.81
N SER A 22 -20.52 -18.56 -6.87
CA SER A 22 -19.24 -19.30 -6.90
C SER A 22 -18.03 -18.38 -7.12
N THR A 23 -18.19 -17.06 -6.94
CA THR A 23 -17.11 -16.10 -7.23
C THR A 23 -16.28 -15.73 -5.99
N SER A 24 -16.69 -16.16 -4.79
CA SER A 24 -16.03 -15.75 -3.53
C SER A 24 -14.86 -16.65 -3.09
N GLU A 25 -14.93 -17.98 -3.27
CA GLU A 25 -13.89 -18.91 -2.74
C GLU A 25 -12.56 -18.87 -3.51
N SER A 26 -12.60 -18.63 -4.83
CA SER A 26 -11.37 -18.50 -5.63
C SER A 26 -10.67 -17.15 -5.39
N ALA A 27 -11.44 -16.10 -5.12
CA ALA A 27 -10.91 -14.76 -4.84
C ALA A 27 -10.30 -14.68 -3.42
N SER A 28 -10.94 -15.29 -2.42
CA SER A 28 -10.39 -15.38 -1.07
C SER A 28 -9.09 -16.18 -1.03
N SER A 29 -9.06 -17.37 -1.66
CA SER A 29 -7.85 -18.21 -1.70
C SER A 29 -6.66 -17.55 -2.41
N ALA A 30 -6.90 -16.80 -3.50
CA ALA A 30 -5.85 -16.03 -4.17
C ALA A 30 -5.32 -14.89 -3.29
N ARG A 31 -6.20 -14.23 -2.53
CA ARG A 31 -5.84 -13.15 -1.61
C ARG A 31 -5.02 -13.66 -0.43
N ASP A 32 -5.43 -14.77 0.18
CA ASP A 32 -4.72 -15.42 1.29
C ASP A 32 -3.31 -15.85 0.86
N ALA A 33 -3.20 -16.51 -0.31
CA ALA A 33 -1.91 -16.89 -0.87
C ALA A 33 -1.03 -15.68 -1.22
N GLY A 34 -1.64 -14.55 -1.59
CA GLY A 34 -0.94 -13.29 -1.84
C GLY A 34 -0.40 -12.67 -0.56
N ALA A 35 -1.24 -12.58 0.48
CA ALA A 35 -0.87 -12.07 1.80
C ALA A 35 0.29 -12.88 2.41
N GLU A 36 0.20 -14.22 2.37
CA GLU A 36 1.26 -15.12 2.84
C GLU A 36 2.57 -14.91 2.06
N LYS A 37 2.50 -14.74 0.73
CA LYS A 37 3.69 -14.47 -0.11
C LYS A 37 4.37 -13.15 0.26
N LEU A 38 3.60 -12.10 0.53
CA LEU A 38 4.16 -10.81 0.95
C LEU A 38 4.88 -10.95 2.29
N ARG A 39 4.28 -11.62 3.27
CA ARG A 39 4.93 -11.85 4.58
C ARG A 39 6.27 -12.58 4.44
N LYS A 40 6.30 -13.63 3.63
CA LYS A 40 7.51 -14.43 3.36
C LYS A 40 8.60 -13.67 2.61
N GLU A 41 8.26 -12.59 1.92
CA GLU A 41 9.22 -11.70 1.25
C GLU A 41 9.78 -10.65 2.23
N HIS A 42 8.95 -10.16 3.15
CA HIS A 42 9.30 -9.17 4.14
C HIS A 42 9.88 -9.78 5.43
N LEU A 43 11.04 -10.42 5.31
CA LEU A 43 11.74 -11.03 6.44
C LEU A 43 12.84 -10.14 7.02
N GLY A 44 13.00 -10.20 8.34
CA GLY A 44 14.13 -9.64 9.07
C GLY A 44 15.37 -10.53 9.02
N SER A 45 16.46 -10.05 9.60
CA SER A 45 17.76 -10.73 9.63
C SER A 45 17.72 -12.14 10.23
N LYS A 46 16.78 -12.44 11.14
CA LYS A 46 16.60 -13.78 11.74
C LYS A 46 15.49 -14.59 11.06
N LYS A 47 15.09 -14.22 9.84
CA LYS A 47 14.01 -14.86 9.06
C LYS A 47 12.62 -14.76 9.71
N GLN A 48 12.45 -13.86 10.69
CA GLN A 48 11.14 -13.52 11.22
C GLN A 48 10.40 -12.60 10.23
N GLU A 49 9.11 -12.80 10.07
CA GLU A 49 8.27 -11.92 9.25
C GLU A 49 8.13 -10.57 9.93
N LEU A 50 8.38 -9.50 9.17
CA LEU A 50 8.25 -8.12 9.64
C LEU A 50 6.89 -7.54 9.27
N LEU A 51 6.33 -7.94 8.12
CA LEU A 51 4.98 -7.54 7.72
C LEU A 51 3.98 -8.35 8.55
N THR A 52 3.06 -7.69 9.24
CA THR A 52 2.03 -8.40 9.99
C THR A 52 1.00 -9.01 9.06
N GLU A 53 0.29 -10.03 9.56
CA GLU A 53 -0.77 -10.68 8.78
C GLU A 53 -1.84 -9.69 8.31
N GLU A 54 -2.36 -8.91 9.24
CA GLU A 54 -3.32 -7.84 8.97
C GLU A 54 -2.83 -6.89 7.87
N ASN A 55 -1.59 -6.39 7.99
CA ASN A 55 -1.05 -5.47 7.00
C ASN A 55 -0.75 -6.13 5.66
N SER A 56 -0.48 -7.43 5.62
CA SER A 56 -0.38 -8.15 4.35
C SER A 56 -1.72 -8.19 3.60
N TYR A 57 -2.84 -8.41 4.31
CA TYR A 57 -4.18 -8.30 3.72
C TYR A 57 -4.57 -6.86 3.38
N LYS A 58 -4.22 -5.90 4.24
CA LYS A 58 -4.52 -4.47 4.06
C LYS A 58 -3.77 -3.88 2.87
N SER A 59 -2.53 -4.33 2.65
CA SER A 59 -1.76 -3.97 1.46
C SER A 59 -2.35 -4.52 0.16
N LEU A 60 -3.27 -5.48 0.23
CA LEU A 60 -4.02 -6.03 -0.92
C LEU A 60 -5.45 -5.49 -1.02
N GLU A 61 -5.83 -4.53 -0.18
CA GLU A 61 -7.08 -3.78 -0.38
C GLU A 61 -6.96 -2.89 -1.62
N GLY A 62 -8.10 -2.47 -2.18
CA GLY A 62 -8.12 -1.55 -3.29
C GLY A 62 -7.26 -0.29 -3.05
N GLY A 63 -6.80 0.31 -4.13
CA GLY A 63 -5.99 1.53 -4.08
C GLY A 63 -6.80 2.79 -4.36
N PRO A 64 -6.11 3.90 -4.59
CA PRO A 64 -6.71 5.14 -5.09
C PRO A 64 -7.50 4.89 -6.38
N ASP A 65 -8.44 5.79 -6.69
CA ASP A 65 -9.24 5.79 -7.91
C ASP A 65 -10.04 4.48 -8.15
N ASP A 66 -10.55 3.87 -7.07
CA ASP A 66 -11.31 2.61 -7.08
C ASP A 66 -10.56 1.45 -7.77
N THR A 67 -9.24 1.41 -7.61
CA THR A 67 -8.42 0.34 -8.19
C THR A 67 -8.51 -0.95 -7.39
N THR A 68 -8.38 -2.08 -8.09
CA THR A 68 -8.20 -3.40 -7.48
C THR A 68 -6.72 -3.70 -7.33
N ALA A 69 -6.31 -4.27 -6.20
CA ALA A 69 -4.93 -4.66 -5.95
C ALA A 69 -4.72 -6.16 -6.16
N GLU A 70 -3.68 -6.51 -6.93
CA GLU A 70 -3.27 -7.90 -7.17
C GLU A 70 -1.77 -8.06 -7.02
N ILE A 71 -1.32 -9.20 -6.51
CA ILE A 71 0.11 -9.51 -6.45
C ILE A 71 0.72 -9.44 -7.85
N ASN A 72 1.82 -8.72 -7.99
CA ASN A 72 2.57 -8.72 -9.23
C ASN A 72 3.31 -10.06 -9.37
N PRO A 73 3.00 -10.87 -10.41
CA PRO A 73 3.68 -12.14 -10.64
C PRO A 73 5.18 -11.95 -10.94
N GLU A 74 5.57 -10.77 -11.42
CA GLU A 74 6.95 -10.45 -11.79
C GLU A 74 7.76 -9.80 -10.67
N ARG A 75 7.22 -9.64 -9.45
CA ARG A 75 7.86 -8.88 -8.35
C ARG A 75 9.28 -9.34 -8.01
N ASN A 76 9.56 -10.64 -8.12
CA ASN A 76 10.88 -11.21 -7.87
C ASN A 76 11.91 -10.93 -8.99
N GLY A 77 11.45 -10.41 -10.13
CA GLY A 77 12.29 -10.02 -11.26
C GLY A 77 12.87 -8.61 -11.11
N LYS A 78 13.81 -8.29 -11.99
CA LYS A 78 14.32 -6.92 -12.17
C LYS A 78 13.80 -6.33 -13.47
N ASN A 79 13.58 -5.03 -13.49
CA ASN A 79 13.32 -4.29 -14.72
C ASN A 79 14.62 -3.93 -15.46
N ASP A 80 14.49 -3.29 -16.61
CA ASP A 80 15.61 -2.89 -17.48
C ASP A 80 16.59 -1.90 -16.82
N GLN A 81 16.17 -1.25 -15.73
CA GLN A 81 17.00 -0.36 -14.91
C GLN A 81 17.69 -1.08 -13.75
N GLY A 82 17.52 -2.40 -13.63
CA GLY A 82 18.11 -3.24 -12.59
C GLY A 82 17.39 -3.15 -11.23
N GLU A 83 16.25 -2.45 -11.15
CA GLU A 83 15.43 -2.36 -9.94
C GLU A 83 14.49 -3.56 -9.83
N THR A 84 14.25 -4.04 -8.62
CA THR A 84 13.23 -5.05 -8.35
C THR A 84 11.85 -4.51 -8.75
N ASN A 85 11.04 -5.36 -9.38
CA ASN A 85 9.68 -5.00 -9.75
C ASN A 85 8.81 -4.75 -8.51
N PRO A 86 7.81 -3.85 -8.57
CA PRO A 86 6.95 -3.61 -7.42
C PRO A 86 6.12 -4.82 -7.02
N ASP A 87 5.76 -4.89 -5.75
CA ASP A 87 5.06 -6.05 -5.16
C ASP A 87 3.66 -6.29 -5.74
N ILE A 88 2.93 -5.21 -6.02
CA ILE A 88 1.49 -5.24 -6.29
C ILE A 88 1.16 -4.39 -7.53
N LYS A 89 0.28 -4.91 -8.39
CA LYS A 89 -0.37 -4.18 -9.49
C LYS A 89 -1.66 -3.54 -8.98
N LEU A 90 -1.92 -2.32 -9.45
CA LEU A 90 -3.19 -1.63 -9.26
C LEU A 90 -3.91 -1.59 -10.61
N LEU A 91 -5.08 -2.22 -10.65
CA LEU A 91 -5.90 -2.40 -11.84
C LEU A 91 -7.09 -1.45 -11.81
N ASP A 92 -7.43 -0.85 -12.94
CA ASP A 92 -8.71 -0.15 -13.09
C ASP A 92 -9.90 -1.13 -13.14
N ARG A 93 -11.12 -0.59 -13.21
CA ARG A 93 -12.35 -1.39 -13.29
C ARG A 93 -12.44 -2.27 -14.55
N GLN A 94 -11.62 -2.01 -15.56
CA GLN A 94 -11.53 -2.79 -16.80
C GLN A 94 -10.42 -3.85 -16.73
N GLY A 95 -9.66 -3.91 -15.65
CA GLY A 95 -8.55 -4.84 -15.46
C GLY A 95 -7.22 -4.37 -16.04
N ASN A 96 -7.09 -3.11 -16.47
CA ASN A 96 -5.82 -2.58 -16.98
C ASN A 96 -4.92 -2.13 -15.83
N VAL A 97 -3.62 -2.38 -15.95
CA VAL A 97 -2.64 -1.86 -14.99
C VAL A 97 -2.52 -0.34 -15.12
N VAL A 98 -2.97 0.37 -14.09
CA VAL A 98 -2.89 1.85 -14.01
C VAL A 98 -1.85 2.33 -12.98
N GLY A 99 -1.37 1.41 -12.14
CA GLY A 99 -0.37 1.70 -11.14
C GLY A 99 0.28 0.50 -10.51
N TYR A 100 1.16 0.81 -9.58
CA TYR A 100 1.84 -0.17 -8.76
C TYR A 100 1.86 0.28 -7.30
N ARG A 101 1.85 -0.71 -6.41
CA ARG A 101 2.05 -0.55 -4.99
C ARG A 101 3.29 -1.32 -4.56
N GLU A 102 4.17 -0.66 -3.81
CA GLU A 102 5.32 -1.28 -3.16
C GLU A 102 5.08 -1.36 -1.65
N VAL A 103 5.30 -2.53 -1.06
CA VAL A 103 5.21 -2.75 0.38
C VAL A 103 6.59 -2.54 1.01
N LYS A 104 6.65 -1.86 2.15
CA LYS A 104 7.89 -1.66 2.92
C LYS A 104 7.69 -1.92 4.39
N THR A 105 8.71 -2.54 4.97
CA THR A 105 8.85 -2.82 6.40
C THR A 105 10.26 -2.46 6.86
N ILE A 106 10.46 -2.28 8.17
CA ILE A 106 11.77 -1.98 8.77
C ILE A 106 11.97 -2.85 10.02
N GLU A 107 13.06 -3.63 10.06
CA GLU A 107 13.41 -4.44 11.23
C GLU A 107 13.86 -3.61 12.44
N ASN A 108 14.67 -2.56 12.20
CA ASN A 108 15.18 -1.65 13.24
C ASN A 108 14.75 -0.21 12.91
N PRO A 109 13.55 0.20 13.34
CA PRO A 109 12.92 1.45 12.92
C PRO A 109 13.69 2.68 13.40
N ASN A 110 14.14 3.49 12.44
CA ASN A 110 14.71 4.80 12.68
C ASN A 110 14.64 5.63 11.39
N LYS A 111 14.86 6.94 11.50
CA LYS A 111 14.85 7.89 10.38
C LYS A 111 15.64 7.42 9.16
N ASN A 112 16.88 6.95 9.35
CA ASN A 112 17.74 6.56 8.23
C ASN A 112 17.25 5.29 7.53
N ALA A 113 16.77 4.31 8.31
CA ALA A 113 16.18 3.10 7.75
C ALA A 113 14.90 3.40 6.97
N PHE A 114 14.05 4.27 7.50
CA PHE A 114 12.84 4.75 6.83
C PHE A 114 13.18 5.43 5.50
N MET A 115 14.08 6.42 5.53
CA MET A 115 14.50 7.14 4.31
C MET A 115 15.08 6.23 3.24
N ARG A 116 15.88 5.23 3.63
CA ARG A 116 16.46 4.26 2.71
C ARG A 116 15.39 3.40 2.04
N GLN A 117 14.44 2.88 2.82
CA GLN A 117 13.35 2.06 2.27
C GLN A 117 12.41 2.88 1.39
N LEU A 118 12.07 4.10 1.82
CA LEU A 118 11.24 5.01 1.05
C LEU A 118 11.91 5.35 -0.29
N SER A 119 13.20 5.66 -0.29
CA SER A 119 13.96 5.94 -1.53
C SER A 119 14.12 4.71 -2.44
N LYS A 120 14.14 3.51 -1.87
CA LYS A 120 14.13 2.25 -2.65
C LYS A 120 12.77 2.06 -3.32
N ALA A 121 11.68 2.23 -2.58
CA ALA A 121 10.33 2.10 -3.10
C ALA A 121 10.07 3.09 -4.24
N THR A 122 10.45 4.35 -4.08
CA THR A 122 10.25 5.36 -5.12
C THR A 122 11.05 5.05 -6.39
N ARG A 123 12.25 4.45 -6.30
CA ARG A 123 13.01 3.97 -7.46
C ARG A 123 12.29 2.85 -8.21
N GLN A 124 11.79 1.85 -7.47
CA GLN A 124 11.06 0.71 -8.04
C GLN A 124 9.80 1.17 -8.80
N LEU A 125 9.04 2.08 -8.19
CA LEU A 125 7.82 2.65 -8.78
C LEU A 125 8.13 3.56 -9.98
N ARG A 126 9.12 4.46 -9.86
CA ARG A 126 9.53 5.35 -10.96
C ARG A 126 9.95 4.58 -12.21
N ALA A 127 10.62 3.46 -12.04
CA ALA A 127 11.03 2.63 -13.16
C ALA A 127 9.86 1.97 -13.93
N LYS A 128 8.64 1.98 -13.39
CA LYS A 128 7.42 1.52 -14.08
C LYS A 128 6.73 2.59 -14.90
N GLY A 129 6.92 3.87 -14.58
CA GLY A 129 6.36 4.99 -15.35
C GLY A 129 4.82 5.02 -15.38
N THR A 130 4.14 4.51 -14.35
CA THR A 130 2.68 4.48 -14.26
C THR A 130 2.10 5.74 -13.62
N LYS A 131 0.79 5.94 -13.80
CA LYS A 131 0.06 7.09 -13.26
C LYS A 131 -0.09 7.03 -11.75
N ILE A 132 -0.42 5.86 -11.20
CA ILE A 132 -0.58 5.65 -9.76
C ILE A 132 0.67 4.97 -9.21
N ASN A 133 1.29 5.59 -8.20
CA ASN A 133 2.49 5.08 -7.53
C ASN A 133 2.25 5.11 -6.02
N GLU A 134 1.99 3.96 -5.42
CA GLU A 134 1.70 3.89 -3.98
C GLU A 134 2.78 3.12 -3.21
N ILE A 135 3.10 3.61 -2.02
CA ILE A 135 4.02 2.97 -1.08
C ILE A 135 3.21 2.65 0.16
N PHE A 136 3.00 1.36 0.42
CA PHE A 136 2.39 0.88 1.65
C PHE A 136 3.50 0.62 2.67
N PHE A 137 3.55 1.41 3.73
CA PHE A 137 4.69 1.41 4.65
C PHE A 137 4.25 1.06 6.06
N GLN A 138 4.65 -0.12 6.55
CA GLN A 138 4.45 -0.51 7.94
C GLN A 138 5.62 -0.03 8.82
N VAL A 139 5.27 0.60 9.93
CA VAL A 139 6.19 0.99 11.02
C VAL A 139 5.60 0.57 12.37
N PRO A 140 6.36 0.44 13.46
CA PRO A 140 5.76 0.29 14.78
C PRO A 140 4.92 1.50 15.16
N LYS A 141 3.84 1.30 15.91
CA LYS A 141 2.94 2.36 16.42
C LYS A 141 3.65 3.54 17.09
N THR A 142 4.76 3.28 17.78
CA THR A 142 5.54 4.30 18.50
C THR A 142 6.45 5.15 17.62
N SER A 143 6.48 4.89 16.30
CA SER A 143 7.37 5.57 15.36
C SER A 143 6.87 6.97 15.01
N ASP A 144 7.79 7.93 14.97
CA ASP A 144 7.53 9.29 14.46
C ASP A 144 7.70 9.34 12.93
N ALA A 145 6.89 8.54 12.22
CA ALA A 145 7.01 8.35 10.78
C ALA A 145 6.72 9.64 9.99
N TYR A 146 5.79 10.47 10.46
CA TYR A 146 5.53 11.79 9.88
C TYR A 146 6.78 12.66 9.88
N ARG A 147 7.49 12.76 11.01
CA ARG A 147 8.74 13.55 11.07
C ARG A 147 9.84 12.97 10.18
N TRP A 148 9.91 11.64 10.04
CA TRP A 148 10.86 11.01 9.12
C TRP A 148 10.53 11.30 7.66
N LEU A 149 9.24 11.32 7.31
CA LEU A 149 8.74 11.69 5.98
C LEU A 149 9.01 13.17 5.66
N LYS A 150 8.73 14.07 6.60
CA LYS A 150 9.05 15.50 6.47
C LYS A 150 10.55 15.71 6.25
N ALA A 151 11.37 15.06 7.07
CA ALA A 151 12.82 15.13 6.91
C ALA A 151 13.33 14.50 5.60
N TRP A 152 12.55 13.62 4.96
CA TRP A 152 12.87 13.09 3.63
C TRP A 152 12.63 14.16 2.57
N GLN A 153 11.51 14.90 2.65
CA GLN A 153 11.20 16.01 1.74
C GLN A 153 12.20 17.16 1.84
N GLU A 154 12.66 17.50 3.05
CA GLU A 154 13.58 18.60 3.33
C GLU A 154 15.04 18.36 2.87
N GLN A 155 15.33 17.23 2.20
CA GLN A 155 16.68 16.97 1.69
C GLN A 155 17.06 17.98 0.58
N PRO A 156 18.25 18.62 0.64
CA PRO A 156 18.61 19.75 -0.24
C PRO A 156 18.49 19.48 -1.75
N GLU A 157 18.80 18.25 -2.15
CA GLU A 157 18.84 17.82 -3.55
C GLU A 157 17.45 17.46 -4.11
N ARG A 158 16.40 17.52 -3.28
CA ARG A 158 15.11 16.92 -3.59
C ARG A 158 14.14 17.92 -4.21
N ASN A 159 13.86 17.73 -5.50
CA ASN A 159 12.78 18.44 -6.16
C ASN A 159 11.43 17.75 -5.90
N LEU A 160 10.58 18.36 -5.07
CA LEU A 160 9.27 17.81 -4.70
C LEU A 160 8.32 17.67 -5.90
N SER A 161 8.44 18.51 -6.92
CA SER A 161 7.54 18.42 -8.09
C SER A 161 7.66 17.09 -8.83
N HIS A 162 8.84 16.45 -8.79
CA HIS A 162 9.07 15.14 -9.41
C HIS A 162 8.40 13.98 -8.64
N TRP A 163 7.95 14.23 -7.42
CA TRP A 163 7.36 13.22 -6.54
C TRP A 163 5.85 13.39 -6.38
N ARG A 164 5.23 14.32 -7.12
CA ARG A 164 3.78 14.43 -7.19
C ARG A 164 3.18 13.13 -7.76
N GLY A 165 2.09 12.65 -7.15
CA GLY A 165 1.47 11.38 -7.51
C GLY A 165 2.20 10.13 -6.98
N TYR A 166 3.21 10.30 -6.13
CA TYR A 166 3.76 9.23 -5.31
C TYR A 166 3.15 9.32 -3.91
N THR A 167 2.22 8.43 -3.62
CA THR A 167 1.49 8.41 -2.36
C THR A 167 2.16 7.43 -1.39
N VAL A 168 2.34 7.83 -0.14
CA VAL A 168 2.77 6.95 0.96
C VAL A 168 1.62 6.77 1.93
N ARG A 169 1.10 5.56 2.03
CA ARG A 169 0.16 5.13 3.06
C ARG A 169 0.96 4.51 4.20
N ILE A 170 0.99 5.16 5.35
CA ILE A 170 1.72 4.70 6.53
C ILE A 170 0.74 4.03 7.48
N VAL A 171 1.04 2.80 7.87
CA VAL A 171 0.27 2.01 8.83
C VAL A 171 1.15 1.57 9.98
N ASP A 172 0.55 1.41 11.16
CA ASP A 172 1.23 0.77 12.28
C ASP A 172 1.21 -0.76 12.17
N ASP A 173 1.95 -1.43 13.04
CA ASP A 173 2.03 -2.89 13.12
C ASP A 173 0.72 -3.57 13.56
N THR A 174 -0.23 -2.81 14.10
CA THR A 174 -1.59 -3.25 14.45
C THR A 174 -2.62 -2.97 13.35
N GLY A 175 -2.18 -2.49 12.18
CA GLY A 175 -3.04 -2.15 11.07
C GLY A 175 -3.71 -0.78 11.14
N GLU A 176 -3.45 0.04 12.17
CA GLU A 176 -4.00 1.40 12.25
C GLU A 176 -3.36 2.31 11.20
N GLU A 177 -4.16 3.16 10.55
CA GLU A 177 -3.59 4.16 9.62
C GLU A 177 -3.00 5.33 10.38
N LEU A 178 -1.71 5.59 10.15
CA LEU A 178 -1.01 6.75 10.70
C LEU A 178 -1.09 7.98 9.76
N GLY A 179 -1.48 7.76 8.51
CA GLY A 179 -1.77 8.81 7.53
C GLY A 179 -1.35 8.45 6.12
N THR A 180 -1.91 9.16 5.15
CA THR A 180 -1.62 8.98 3.72
C THR A 180 -1.17 10.30 3.10
N TYR A 181 -0.01 10.32 2.45
CA TYR A 181 0.65 11.57 2.05
C TYR A 181 1.14 11.53 0.61
N ASP A 182 1.01 12.62 -0.15
CA ASP A 182 1.70 12.80 -1.44
C ASP A 182 3.12 13.32 -1.20
N LEU A 183 4.13 12.60 -1.70
CA LEU A 183 5.54 12.95 -1.51
C LEU A 183 5.96 14.26 -2.15
N GLY A 184 5.25 14.71 -3.17
CA GLY A 184 5.46 16.00 -3.80
C GLY A 184 4.70 17.15 -3.14
N ASP A 185 3.87 16.87 -2.13
CA ASP A 185 3.13 17.88 -1.40
C ASP A 185 3.96 18.51 -0.26
N PRO A 186 4.36 19.80 -0.35
CA PRO A 186 5.24 20.41 0.65
C PRO A 186 4.59 20.52 2.04
N GLY A 187 3.26 20.44 2.13
CA GLY A 187 2.52 20.45 3.39
C GLY A 187 2.37 19.07 4.03
N LEU A 188 2.60 17.98 3.28
CA LEU A 188 2.23 16.62 3.68
C LEU A 188 0.80 16.58 4.24
N HIS A 189 -0.16 17.12 3.51
CA HIS A 189 -1.56 17.05 3.92
C HIS A 189 -2.03 15.59 3.90
N ASP A 190 -2.68 15.16 4.98
CA ASP A 190 -3.20 13.79 5.08
C ASP A 190 -4.40 13.61 4.15
N LEU A 191 -4.18 12.86 3.08
CA LEU A 191 -5.16 12.53 2.05
C LEU A 191 -6.27 11.62 2.60
N GLY A 192 -6.02 10.87 3.68
CA GLY A 192 -7.03 10.02 4.32
C GLY A 192 -8.09 10.80 5.09
N LYS A 193 -7.80 12.05 5.46
CA LYS A 193 -8.68 12.90 6.30
C LYS A 193 -9.40 14.01 5.53
N SER A 194 -9.09 14.21 4.24
CA SER A 194 -9.62 15.33 3.44
C SER A 194 -10.98 15.05 2.76
N GLY A 195 -11.62 13.92 3.08
CA GLY A 195 -12.98 13.58 2.64
C GLY A 195 -14.09 14.17 3.52
N GLY A 196 -14.10 15.50 3.73
CA GLY A 196 -15.14 16.18 4.49
C GLY A 196 -15.12 17.68 4.19
N GLY A 197 -16.12 18.16 3.46
CA GLY A 197 -16.14 19.52 2.91
C GLY A 197 -16.11 20.65 3.94
N GLY A 198 -15.71 21.82 3.46
CA GLY A 198 -15.89 23.09 4.17
C GLY A 198 -14.67 23.98 4.03
N GLY A 199 -14.80 25.05 3.25
CA GLY A 199 -13.84 26.15 3.26
C GLY A 199 -13.76 26.78 4.65
N GLY A 200 -12.54 27.18 5.03
CA GLY A 200 -12.29 27.85 6.30
C GLY A 200 -10.81 27.88 6.64
N ASP A 201 -10.15 28.91 6.13
CA ASP A 201 -8.99 29.64 6.67
C ASP A 201 -7.76 28.87 7.20
N ASP A 202 -6.66 29.22 6.53
CA ASP A 202 -5.30 28.66 6.47
C ASP A 202 -4.44 28.84 7.75
N SER A 203 -4.95 28.48 8.93
CA SER A 203 -4.11 28.52 10.15
C SER A 203 -4.38 27.49 11.25
N GLY A 204 -5.47 26.71 11.19
CA GLY A 204 -5.84 25.76 12.26
C GLY A 204 -5.25 24.35 12.13
N TYR A 205 -4.88 23.92 10.92
CA TYR A 205 -4.50 22.53 10.65
C TYR A 205 -3.13 22.11 11.21
N TYR A 206 -2.21 23.07 11.38
CA TYR A 206 -0.87 22.81 11.92
C TYR A 206 -0.89 22.49 13.42
N GLU A 207 -1.86 23.04 14.17
CA GLU A 207 -1.97 22.79 15.61
C GLU A 207 -2.54 21.41 15.92
N ASP A 208 -3.55 20.92 15.18
CA ASP A 208 -4.18 19.64 15.48
C ASP A 208 -3.31 18.42 15.17
N ALA A 209 -2.49 18.46 14.11
CA ALA A 209 -1.53 17.40 13.83
C ALA A 209 -0.40 17.35 14.87
N MET A 210 0.10 18.51 15.31
CA MET A 210 1.06 18.57 16.43
C MET A 210 0.42 18.15 17.76
N ARG A 211 -0.86 18.47 17.97
CA ARG A 211 -1.61 18.06 19.15
C ARG A 211 -1.81 16.55 19.21
N GLN A 212 -2.13 15.89 18.10
CA GLN A 212 -2.20 14.42 18.06
C GLN A 212 -0.82 13.77 18.26
N GLY A 213 0.24 14.32 17.67
CA GLY A 213 1.62 13.88 17.92
C GLY A 213 2.05 14.04 19.38
N MET A 214 1.61 15.12 20.05
CA MET A 214 1.86 15.36 21.47
C MET A 214 1.00 14.48 22.38
N LEU A 215 -0.28 14.26 22.05
CA LEU A 215 -1.17 13.36 22.80
C LEU A 215 -0.68 11.90 22.74
N ASN A 216 -0.13 11.48 21.61
CA ASN A 216 0.50 10.16 21.48
C ASN A 216 1.78 10.06 22.31
N LYS A 217 2.51 11.16 22.49
CA LYS A 217 3.67 11.24 23.38
C LYS A 217 3.27 11.23 24.86
N GLU A 218 2.22 11.95 25.25
CA GLU A 218 1.71 11.95 26.63
C GLU A 218 1.17 10.57 27.04
N ARG A 219 0.41 9.89 26.17
CA ARG A 219 -0.02 8.50 26.44
C ARG A 219 1.12 7.50 26.53
N ALA A 220 2.22 7.73 25.81
CA ALA A 220 3.42 6.91 25.93
C ALA A 220 4.15 7.15 27.26
N MET A 221 4.16 8.39 27.76
CA MET A 221 4.77 8.74 29.04
C MET A 221 3.93 8.27 30.25
N GLU A 222 2.59 8.30 30.17
CA GLU A 222 1.70 7.78 31.24
C GLU A 222 1.84 6.26 31.45
N ARG A 223 2.27 5.50 30.42
CA ARG A 223 2.51 4.05 30.53
C ARG A 223 3.86 3.68 31.13
N GLU A 224 4.81 4.62 31.20
CA GLU A 224 6.14 4.40 31.77
C GLU A 224 6.27 4.86 33.23
N GLY A 225 5.20 5.40 33.83
CA GLY A 225 5.17 5.74 35.25
C GLY A 225 6.13 6.88 35.62
N PHE A 226 5.79 8.10 35.21
CA PHE A 226 6.23 9.34 35.84
C PHE A 226 5.01 10.09 36.39
#